data_AF-X6M8N7-F1
#
_entry.id   AF-X6M8N7-F1
#
_cell.length_a   1.000
_cell.length_b   1.000
_cell.length_c   1.000
_cell.angle_alpha   90.00
_cell.angle_beta   90.00
_cell.angle_gamma   90.00
#
_symmetry.space_group_name_H-M   'P 1'
#
loop_
_entity.id
_entity.type
_entity.pdbx_description
1 polymer ?
#
loop_
_entity_poly.entity_id
_entity_poly.type
_entity_poly.pdbx_seq_one_letter_code
_entity_poly.pdbx_strand_id
1 'polypeptide(L)' 'MYGDKQSPGVIFQSVQYIYEHISANKDKKKYELSLTFLEIYNEELKDLLQPDNTAPKQLKIREDNKK' A
#
# COMPACT_ATOMS: atom_id res chain seq x y z
N MET A 1 3.24 -14.13 2.44
CA MET A 1 2.53 -12.88 2.09
C MET A 1 2.46 -12.64 0.59
N TYR A 2 3.58 -12.68 -0.15
CA TYR A 2 3.61 -12.36 -1.59
C TYR A 2 3.24 -13.54 -2.52
N GLY A 3 3.61 -14.78 -2.15
CA GLY A 3 3.44 -15.94 -3.04
C GLY A 3 4.29 -15.81 -4.31
N ASP A 4 3.92 -16.56 -5.34
CA ASP A 4 4.54 -16.51 -6.66
C ASP A 4 3.48 -16.36 -7.78
N LYS A 5 3.91 -16.39 -9.04
CA LYS A 5 3.00 -16.22 -10.18
C LYS A 5 1.98 -17.35 -10.34
N GLN A 6 2.29 -18.57 -9.89
CA GLN A 6 1.44 -19.75 -10.00
C GLN A 6 0.52 -19.87 -8.78
N SER A 7 1.02 -19.48 -7.60
CA SER A 7 0.26 -19.43 -6.35
C SER A 7 0.41 -18.05 -5.71
N PRO A 8 -0.38 -17.05 -6.16
CA PRO A 8 -0.31 -15.69 -5.64
C PRO A 8 -0.61 -15.64 -4.15
N GLY A 9 0.11 -14.80 -3.40
CA GLY A 9 -0.10 -14.64 -1.97
C GLY A 9 -1.26 -13.70 -1.63
N VAL A 10 -1.54 -13.60 -0.34
CA VAL A 10 -2.66 -12.81 0.20
C VAL A 10 -2.62 -11.34 -0.20
N ILE A 11 -1.44 -10.72 -0.37
CA ILE A 11 -1.36 -9.31 -0.78
C ILE A 11 -1.96 -9.13 -2.18
N PHE A 12 -1.54 -9.96 -3.13
CA PHE A 12 -2.06 -9.90 -4.50
C PHE A 12 -3.56 -10.19 -4.55
N GLN A 13 -3.99 -11.28 -3.89
CA GLN A 13 -5.39 -11.67 -3.82
C GLN A 13 -6.27 -10.58 -3.17
N SER A 14 -5.78 -9.95 -2.11
CA SER A 14 -6.49 -8.85 -1.44
C SER A 14 -6.67 -7.64 -2.35
N VAL A 15 -5.60 -7.22 -3.05
CA VAL A 15 -5.68 -6.10 -3.99
C VAL A 15 -6.66 -6.41 -5.11
N GLN A 16 -6.59 -7.61 -5.69
CA GLN A 16 -7.55 -8.05 -6.72
C GLN A 16 -9.00 -7.98 -6.22
N TYR A 17 -9.27 -8.54 -5.04
CA TYR A 17 -10.60 -8.51 -4.42
C TYR A 17 -11.11 -7.08 -4.20
N ILE A 18 -10.26 -6.16 -3.74
CA ILE A 18 -10.61 -4.74 -3.55
C ILE A 18 -11.04 -4.11 -4.89
N TYR A 19 -10.27 -4.32 -5.95
CA TYR A 19 -10.59 -3.76 -7.27
C TYR A 19 -11.87 -4.38 -7.86
N GLU A 20 -12.08 -5.69 -7.72
CA GLU A 20 -13.31 -6.36 -8.13
C GLU A 20 -14.53 -5.78 -7.41
N HIS A 21 -14.42 -5.57 -6.09
CA HIS A 21 -15.49 -4.98 -5.29
C HIS A 21 -15.81 -3.54 -5.71
N ILE A 22 -14.79 -2.71 -5.95
CA ILE A 22 -14.97 -1.33 -6.42
C ILE A 22 -15.67 -1.33 -7.78
N SER A 23 -15.21 -2.18 -8.71
CA SER A 23 -15.78 -2.27 -10.05
C SER A 23 -17.25 -2.69 -10.04
N ALA A 24 -17.61 -3.68 -9.21
CA ALA A 24 -18.98 -4.16 -9.06
C ALA A 24 -19.94 -3.11 -8.47
N ASN A 25 -19.41 -2.09 -7.79
CA ASN A 25 -20.20 -1.05 -7.11
C ASN A 25 -19.98 0.36 -7.68
N LYS A 26 -19.32 0.48 -8.84
CA LYS A 26 -18.91 1.76 -9.44
C LYS A 26 -20.07 2.73 -9.69
N ASP A 27 -21.26 2.22 -9.97
CA ASP A 27 -22.45 3.04 -10.26
C ASP A 27 -23.15 3.54 -8.98
N LYS A 28 -22.82 2.94 -7.82
CA LYS A 28 -23.47 3.23 -6.53
C LYS A 28 -22.61 4.06 -5.59
N LYS A 29 -21.29 3.91 -5.67
CA LYS A 29 -20.34 4.50 -4.73
C LYS A 29 -19.07 4.95 -5.44
N LYS A 30 -18.49 6.04 -4.94
CA LYS A 30 -17.14 6.47 -5.30
C LYS A 30 -16.18 6.05 -4.20
N TYR A 31 -15.01 5.58 -4.61
CA TYR A 31 -13.95 5.14 -3.71
C TYR A 31 -12.68 5.93 -4.03
N GLU A 32 -11.94 6.25 -3.00
CA GLU A 32 -10.58 6.79 -3.11
C GLU A 32 -9.63 5.74 -2.52
N LEU A 33 -8.58 5.40 -3.27
CA LEU A 33 -7.62 4.38 -2.87
C LEU A 33 -6.24 5.02 -2.74
N SER A 34 -5.62 4.81 -1.59
CA SER A 34 -4.22 5.12 -1.36
C SER A 34 -3.46 3.85 -1.00
N LEU A 35 -2.20 3.76 -1.44
CA LEU A 35 -1.30 2.66 -1.14
C LEU A 35 0.01 3.23 -0.61
N THR A 36 0.54 2.61 0.42
CA THR A 36 1.87 2.91 0.95
C THR A 36 2.59 1.59 1.19
N PHE A 37 3.86 1.52 0.82
CA PHE A 37 4.67 0.33 1.03
C PHE A 37 6.01 0.76 1.60
N LEU A 38 6.27 0.36 2.85
CA LEU A 38 7.42 0.81 3.62
C LEU A 38 8.28 -0.38 4.01
N GLU A 39 9.59 -0.17 4.02
CA GLU A 39 10.56 -1.06 4.63
C GLU A 39 11.02 -0.45 5.95
N ILE A 40 11.08 -1.27 6.99
CA ILE A 40 11.73 -0.93 8.26
C ILE A 40 12.95 -1.83 8.37
N TYR A 41 14.13 -1.23 8.33
CA TYR A 41 15.38 -1.94 8.49
C TYR A 41 16.34 -1.12 9.35
N ASN A 42 16.93 -1.75 10.36
CA ASN A 42 17.82 -1.07 11.31
C ASN A 42 17.23 0.23 11.90
N GLU A 43 15.95 0.18 12.29
CA GLU A 43 15.22 1.35 12.83
C GLU A 43 15.06 2.53 11.86
N GLU A 44 15.41 2.36 10.59
CA GLU A 44 15.18 3.34 9.52
C GLU A 44 13.94 2.95 8.69
N LEU A 45 13.12 3.95 8.39
CA LEU A 45 11.97 3.83 7.51
C LEU A 45 12.34 4.26 6.09
N LYS A 46 12.03 3.40 5.12
CA LYS A 46 12.20 3.67 3.70
C LYS A 46 10.88 3.50 2.96
N ASP A 47 10.52 4.48 2.14
CA ASP A 47 9.40 4.36 1.22
C ASP A 47 9.84 3.54 0.00
N LEU A 48 9.19 2.40 -0.24
CA LEU A 48 9.48 1.50 -1.35
C LEU A 48 8.79 1.91 -2.66
N LEU A 49 7.86 2.88 -2.61
CA LEU A 49 7.18 3.42 -3.79
C LEU A 49 7.73 4.79 -4.22
N GLN A 50 8.73 5.30 -3.48
CA GLN A 50 9.37 6.57 -3.82
C GLN A 50 10.15 6.44 -5.15
N PRO A 51 9.95 7.33 -6.14
CA PRO A 51 10.69 7.29 -7.40
C PRO A 51 12.21 7.45 -7.23
N ASP A 52 12.99 6.66 -7.97
CA ASP A 52 14.46 6.62 -7.87
C ASP A 52 15.16 7.98 -8.12
N ASN A 53 14.50 8.89 -8.82
CA ASN A 53 15.01 10.23 -9.12
C ASN A 53 14.79 11.25 -7.99
N THR A 54 14.27 10.83 -6.84
CA THR A 54 14.04 11.70 -5.69
C THR A 54 14.97 11.32 -4.53
N ALA A 55 15.55 12.33 -3.88
CA ALA A 55 16.42 12.10 -2.72
C ALA A 55 15.62 11.35 -1.63
N PRO A 56 16.19 10.30 -0.99
CA PRO A 56 15.50 9.53 0.03
C PRO A 56 14.98 10.46 1.13
N LYS A 57 13.67 10.48 1.33
CA LYS A 57 13.09 11.31 2.38
C LYS A 57 13.17 10.55 3.69
N GLN A 58 13.84 11.11 4.70
CA GLN A 58 13.77 10.56 6.05
C GLN A 58 12.34 10.68 6.58
N LEU A 59 11.69 9.53 6.77
CA LEU A 59 10.36 9.45 7.34
C LEU A 59 10.46 9.49 8.87
N LYS A 60 9.75 10.43 9.48
CA LYS A 60 9.62 10.52 10.95
C LYS A 60 8.26 9.96 11.37
N ILE A 61 8.26 9.03 12.30
CA ILE A 61 7.03 8.52 12.92
C ILE A 61 6.43 9.62 13.78
N ARG A 62 5.14 9.86 13.60
CA ARG A 62 4.35 10.80 14.40
C ARG A 62 3.03 10.13 14.76
N GLU A 63 2.58 10.39 15.98
CA GLU A 63 1.26 9.96 16.46
C GLU A 63 0.26 11.11 16.26
N ASP A 64 -0.94 10.80 15.77
CA ASP A 64 -2.02 11.78 15.68
C ASP A 64 -2.71 11.88 17.06
N ASN A 65 -2.99 13.11 17.51
CA ASN A 65 -3.59 13.39 18.82
C ASN A 65 -5.13 13.32 18.81
N LYS A 66 -5.74 12.90 17.70
CA LYS A 66 -7.20 12.73 17.61
C LYS A 66 -7.61 11.43 18.32
N LYS A 67 -8.07 11.59 19.55
CA LYS A 67 -8.94 10.61 20.22
C LYS A 67 -10.37 10.69 19.70
#